data_AF-A0A0C3H1J6-F1
#
_entry.id   AF-A0A0C3H1J6-F1
#
_cell.length_a   1.000
_cell.length_b   1.000
_cell.length_c   1.000
_cell.angle_alpha   90.00
_cell.angle_beta   90.00
_cell.angle_gamma   90.00
#
_symmetry.space_group_name_H-M   'P 1'
#
loop_
_entity.id
_entity.type
_entity.pdbx_description
1 polymer ?
#
loop_
_entity_poly.entity_id
_entity_poly.type
_entity_poly.pdbx_seq_one_letter_code
_entity_poly.pdbx_strand_id
1 'polypeptide(L)'
;MVENAELTWTWEMYNHSVNINVKEVQPDKQIRFTWDQYDKSGPSTVVFQFVPHDDDSTYLRITETGFTGDADNQVNKAIQSTGGFTFLLSALKAALEHDVTLRVVLDAFPPNLQLPSD
;
A
#
# COMPACT_ATOMS: atom_id res chain seq x y z
N MET A 1 9.52 -9.84 -4.84
CA MET A 1 9.52 -10.07 -3.38
C MET A 1 9.76 -11.55 -3.16
N VAL A 2 10.65 -11.92 -2.25
CA VAL A 2 10.83 -13.32 -1.82
C VAL A 2 10.62 -13.39 -0.32
N GLU A 3 10.21 -14.55 0.18
CA GLU A 3 9.99 -14.76 1.61
C GLU A 3 11.26 -14.45 2.42
N ASN A 4 11.09 -13.86 3.60
CA ASN A 4 12.17 -13.39 4.50
C ASN A 4 13.06 -12.27 3.93
N ALA A 5 12.72 -11.67 2.79
CA ALA A 5 13.45 -10.52 2.28
C ALA A 5 13.20 -9.26 3.11
N GLU A 6 14.25 -8.47 3.31
CA GLU A 6 14.18 -7.09 3.76
C GLU A 6 14.31 -6.18 2.54
N LEU A 7 13.37 -5.25 2.39
CA LEU A 7 13.26 -4.35 1.25
C LEU A 7 13.08 -2.93 1.75
N THR A 8 13.50 -1.96 0.93
CA THR A 8 13.14 -0.56 1.11
C THR A 8 12.31 -0.13 -0.09
N TRP A 9 11.10 0.34 0.16
CA TRP A 9 10.28 1.00 -0.86
C TRP A 9 10.51 2.50 -0.76
N THR A 10 10.80 3.13 -1.90
CA THR A 10 11.07 4.57 -1.99
C THR A 10 10.11 5.21 -2.96
N TRP A 11 9.40 6.23 -2.49
CA TRP A 11 8.63 7.16 -3.28
C TRP A 11 9.52 8.38 -3.54
N GLU A 12 10.32 8.31 -4.62
CA GLU A 12 11.32 9.34 -4.94
C GLU A 12 10.70 10.73 -5.09
N MET A 13 9.50 10.81 -5.66
CA MET A 13 8.75 12.05 -5.81
C MET A 13 8.44 12.76 -4.47
N TYR A 14 8.44 12.01 -3.37
CA TYR A 14 8.18 12.49 -2.02
C TYR A 14 9.41 12.46 -1.13
N ASN A 15 10.56 12.02 -1.64
CA ASN A 15 11.76 11.74 -0.84
C ASN A 15 11.43 10.93 0.42
N HIS A 16 10.55 9.94 0.28
CA HIS A 16 10.01 9.14 1.37
C HIS A 16 10.36 7.67 1.17
N SER A 17 10.79 7.00 2.23
CA SER A 17 11.17 5.59 2.20
C SER A 17 10.59 4.84 3.39
N VAL A 18 10.25 3.58 3.14
CA VAL A 18 9.65 2.65 4.11
C VAL A 18 10.40 1.34 4.07
N ASN A 19 10.71 0.78 5.24
CA ASN A 19 11.27 -0.56 5.34
C ASN A 19 10.16 -1.59 5.36
N ILE A 20 10.38 -2.65 4.61
CA ILE A 20 9.45 -3.77 4.45
C ILE A 20 10.17 -5.05 4.78
N ASN A 21 9.56 -5.85 5.64
CA ASN A 21 10.02 -7.19 5.96
C ASN A 21 8.99 -8.18 5.41
N VAL A 22 9.36 -8.89 4.35
CA VAL A 22 8.50 -9.90 3.72
C VAL A 22 8.45 -11.12 4.62
N LYS A 23 7.26 -11.47 5.09
CA LYS A 23 7.04 -12.59 6.01
C LYS A 23 6.65 -13.86 5.30
N GLU A 24 5.92 -13.74 4.19
CA GLU A 24 5.39 -14.90 3.47
C GLU A 24 5.11 -14.52 2.02
N VAL A 25 5.47 -15.40 1.08
CA VAL A 25 5.10 -15.29 -0.33
C VAL A 25 4.61 -16.66 -0.81
N GLN A 26 3.31 -16.77 -1.02
CA GLN A 26 2.69 -17.92 -1.67
C GLN A 26 2.30 -17.52 -3.09
N PRO A 27 2.92 -18.13 -4.12
CA PRO A 27 2.57 -17.84 -5.51
C PRO A 27 1.06 -17.92 -5.75
N ASP A 28 0.53 -16.92 -6.45
CA ASP A 28 -0.88 -16.78 -6.86
C ASP A 28 -1.91 -16.84 -5.73
N LYS A 29 -1.48 -16.69 -4.47
CA LYS A 29 -2.35 -16.84 -3.29
C LYS A 29 -2.22 -15.70 -2.31
N GLN A 30 -0.99 -15.40 -1.88
CA GLN A 30 -0.81 -14.47 -0.78
C GLN A 30 0.58 -13.87 -0.72
N ILE A 31 0.64 -12.59 -0.34
CA ILE A 31 1.87 -11.93 0.10
C ILE A 31 1.59 -11.32 1.48
N ARG A 32 2.45 -11.59 2.46
CA ARG A 32 2.38 -11.00 3.79
C ARG A 32 3.69 -10.29 4.10
N PHE A 33 3.60 -9.06 4.57
CA PHE A 33 4.76 -8.29 5.00
C PHE A 33 4.42 -7.37 6.17
N THR A 34 5.45 -6.94 6.88
CA THR A 34 5.34 -5.84 7.85
C THR A 34 6.07 -4.63 7.32
N TRP A 35 5.55 -3.44 7.59
CA TRP A 35 6.20 -2.19 7.17
C TRP A 35 6.14 -1.11 8.26
N ASP A 36 7.10 -0.19 8.26
CA ASP A 36 7.26 0.84 9.29
C ASP A 36 6.69 2.22 8.90
N GLN A 37 5.74 2.25 7.94
CA GLN A 37 5.16 3.48 7.39
C GLN A 37 4.62 4.46 8.44
N TYR A 38 4.00 3.95 9.50
CA TYR A 38 3.32 4.77 10.51
C TYR A 38 4.03 4.79 11.87
N ASP A 39 4.79 3.74 12.19
CA ASP A 39 5.48 3.59 13.46
C ASP A 39 6.65 2.60 13.30
N LYS A 40 7.87 3.11 13.50
CA LYS A 40 9.09 2.29 13.41
C LYS A 40 9.24 1.28 14.55
N SER A 41 8.65 1.57 15.69
CA SER A 41 8.69 0.70 16.87
C SER A 41 7.56 -0.33 16.88
N GLY A 42 6.51 -0.10 16.10
CA GLY A 42 5.34 -0.96 15.96
C GLY A 42 4.88 -1.06 14.50
N PRO A 43 5.65 -1.76 13.63
CA PRO A 43 5.30 -1.89 12.23
C PRO A 43 3.97 -2.64 12.06
N SER A 44 3.11 -2.12 11.18
CA SER A 44 1.84 -2.78 10.85
C SER A 44 2.08 -3.95 9.89
N THR A 45 1.12 -4.88 9.86
CA THR A 45 1.13 -6.06 8.99
C THR A 45 0.15 -5.87 7.86
N VAL A 46 0.62 -6.03 6.62
CA VAL A 46 -0.19 -6.01 5.41
C VAL A 46 -0.26 -7.42 4.81
N VAL A 47 -1.46 -7.82 4.41
CA VAL A 47 -1.73 -9.07 3.70
C VAL A 47 -2.41 -8.74 2.39
N PHE A 48 -1.80 -9.17 1.29
CA PHE A 48 -2.43 -9.24 -0.03
C PHE A 48 -2.91 -10.67 -0.22
N GLN A 49 -4.21 -10.86 -0.44
CA GLN A 49 -4.82 -12.14 -0.76
C GLN A 49 -5.36 -12.09 -2.19
N PHE A 50 -4.89 -13.00 -3.02
CA PHE A 50 -5.31 -13.14 -4.40
C PHE A 50 -6.38 -14.24 -4.45
N VAL A 51 -7.63 -13.84 -4.69
CA VAL A 51 -8.77 -14.76 -4.73
C VAL A 51 -9.14 -14.96 -6.19
N PRO A 52 -9.02 -16.19 -6.73
CA PRO A 52 -9.53 -16.49 -8.07
C PRO A 52 -11.01 -16.13 -8.17
N HIS A 53 -11.40 -15.53 -9.28
CA HIS A 53 -12.77 -15.12 -9.56
C HIS A 53 -13.18 -15.49 -10.99
N ASP A 54 -14.42 -15.22 -11.36
CA ASP A 54 -14.99 -15.60 -12.65
C ASP A 54 -14.21 -14.95 -13.81
N ASP A 55 -14.33 -15.53 -15.01
CA ASP A 55 -13.71 -15.03 -16.25
C ASP A 55 -12.18 -14.84 -16.19
N ASP A 56 -11.48 -15.78 -15.53
CA ASP A 56 -10.01 -15.74 -15.35
C ASP A 56 -9.52 -14.46 -14.65
N SER A 57 -10.40 -13.84 -13.85
CA SER A 57 -10.09 -12.63 -13.11
C SER A 57 -9.63 -12.94 -11.68
N THR A 58 -9.06 -11.93 -11.01
CA THR A 58 -8.61 -12.04 -9.62
C THR A 58 -9.20 -10.92 -8.78
N TYR A 59 -9.79 -11.28 -7.65
CA TYR A 59 -10.14 -10.33 -6.61
C TYR A 59 -8.97 -10.19 -5.64
N LEU A 60 -8.31 -9.02 -5.65
CA LEU A 60 -7.24 -8.71 -4.71
C LEU A 60 -7.81 -8.07 -3.45
N ARG A 61 -7.77 -8.81 -2.33
CA ARG A 61 -8.11 -8.29 -1.00
C ARG A 61 -6.85 -7.85 -0.28
N ILE A 62 -6.83 -6.60 0.18
CA ILE A 62 -5.77 -6.05 1.01
C ILE A 62 -6.30 -5.86 2.43
N THR A 63 -5.55 -6.32 3.43
CA THR A 63 -5.86 -6.11 4.84
C THR A 63 -4.61 -5.60 5.55
N GLU A 64 -4.74 -4.49 6.27
CA GLU A 64 -3.69 -3.98 7.15
C GLU A 64 -4.15 -4.00 8.61
N THR A 65 -3.29 -4.47 9.51
CA THR A 65 -3.55 -4.61 10.94
C THR A 65 -2.36 -4.18 11.77
N GLY A 66 -2.57 -3.95 13.06
CA GLY A 66 -1.50 -3.58 14.00
C GLY A 66 -1.21 -2.08 14.05
N PHE A 67 -2.18 -1.22 13.72
CA PHE A 67 -2.04 0.21 13.93
C PHE A 67 -1.85 0.54 15.42
N THR A 68 -0.81 1.30 15.73
CA THR A 68 -0.46 1.74 17.09
C THR A 68 -0.90 3.18 17.35
N GLY A 69 -0.91 3.60 18.63
CA GLY A 69 -1.31 4.95 19.07
C GLY A 69 -2.68 4.95 19.75
N ASP A 70 -3.20 6.14 20.05
CA ASP A 70 -4.59 6.29 20.51
C ASP A 70 -5.61 6.00 19.40
N ALA A 71 -6.90 5.98 19.77
CA ALA A 71 -7.98 5.63 18.86
C ALA A 71 -8.05 6.56 17.62
N ASP A 72 -7.90 7.86 17.81
CA ASP A 72 -7.97 8.84 16.73
C ASP A 72 -6.80 8.66 15.76
N ASN A 73 -5.59 8.42 16.27
CA ASN A 73 -4.42 8.11 15.46
C ASN A 73 -4.59 6.80 14.69
N GLN A 74 -5.12 5.75 15.30
CA GLN A 74 -5.39 4.48 14.62
C GLN A 74 -6.40 4.64 13.47
N VAL A 75 -7.49 5.38 13.71
CA VAL A 75 -8.51 5.68 12.69
C VAL A 75 -7.90 6.48 11.54
N ASN A 76 -7.13 7.52 11.83
CA ASN A 76 -6.47 8.32 10.81
C ASN A 76 -5.50 7.49 9.95
N LYS A 77 -4.69 6.62 10.57
CA LYS A 77 -3.79 5.71 9.85
C LYS A 77 -4.57 4.75 8.94
N ALA A 78 -5.68 4.17 9.43
CA ALA A 78 -6.53 3.28 8.63
C ALA A 78 -7.17 4.00 7.42
N ILE A 79 -7.63 5.24 7.59
CA ILE A 79 -8.16 6.07 6.49
C ILE A 79 -7.08 6.34 5.45
N GLN A 80 -5.89 6.78 5.89
CA GLN A 80 -4.76 7.05 5.00
C GLN A 80 -4.31 5.79 4.24
N SER A 81 -4.20 4.66 4.93
CA SER A 81 -3.85 3.36 4.35
C SER A 81 -4.87 2.94 3.28
N THR A 82 -6.16 3.05 3.60
CA THR A 82 -7.24 2.73 2.66
C THR A 82 -7.14 3.60 1.39
N GLY A 83 -6.88 4.90 1.54
CA GLY A 83 -6.67 5.79 0.40
C GLY A 83 -5.46 5.39 -0.45
N GLY A 84 -4.31 5.14 0.19
CA GLY A 84 -3.08 4.72 -0.49
C GLY A 84 -3.23 3.42 -1.27
N PHE A 85 -3.82 2.38 -0.65
CA PHE A 85 -4.06 1.11 -1.33
C PHE A 85 -5.13 1.21 -2.43
N THR A 86 -6.08 2.13 -2.32
CA THR A 86 -7.04 2.41 -3.41
C THR A 86 -6.34 2.98 -4.64
N PHE A 87 -5.36 3.89 -4.46
CA PHE A 87 -4.54 4.37 -5.57
C PHE A 87 -3.70 3.26 -6.19
N LEU A 88 -3.09 2.41 -5.37
CA LEU A 88 -2.33 1.24 -5.84
C LEU A 88 -3.20 0.30 -6.69
N LEU A 89 -4.39 -0.06 -6.19
CA LEU A 89 -5.31 -0.96 -6.91
C LEU A 89 -5.80 -0.35 -8.23
N SER A 90 -6.10 0.96 -8.23
CA SER A 90 -6.53 1.66 -9.43
C SER A 90 -5.43 1.70 -10.50
N ALA A 91 -4.20 2.00 -10.10
CA ALA A 91 -3.04 2.00 -11.00
C ALA A 91 -2.71 0.58 -11.50
N LEU A 92 -2.77 -0.42 -10.62
CA LEU A 92 -2.52 -1.82 -10.97
C LEU A 92 -3.53 -2.31 -12.02
N LYS A 93 -4.81 -2.02 -11.82
CA LYS A 93 -5.88 -2.42 -12.75
C LYS A 93 -5.68 -1.78 -14.12
N ALA A 94 -5.41 -0.47 -14.18
CA ALA A 94 -5.12 0.22 -15.44
C ALA A 94 -3.89 -0.33 -16.17
N ALA A 95 -2.82 -0.67 -15.43
CA ALA A 95 -1.61 -1.24 -16.00
C ALA A 95 -1.85 -2.65 -16.55
N LEU A 96 -2.49 -3.53 -15.78
CA LEU A 96 -2.70 -4.94 -16.16
C LEU A 96 -3.76 -5.12 -17.27
N GLU A 97 -4.83 -4.33 -17.25
CA GLU A 97 -5.97 -4.54 -18.16
C GLU A 97 -5.89 -3.68 -19.43
N HIS A 98 -5.14 -2.58 -19.39
CA HIS A 98 -5.13 -1.58 -20.45
C HIS A 98 -3.74 -1.07 -20.85
N ASP A 99 -2.66 -1.57 -20.23
CA ASP A 99 -1.29 -1.10 -20.47
C ASP A 99 -1.15 0.44 -20.24
N VAL A 100 -1.90 0.98 -19.28
CA VAL A 100 -1.90 2.40 -18.92
C VAL A 100 -1.24 2.60 -17.56
N THR A 101 -0.18 3.41 -17.54
CA THR A 101 0.44 3.86 -16.29
C THR A 101 -0.28 5.10 -15.75
N LEU A 102 -1.07 4.94 -14.69
CA LEU A 102 -1.69 6.07 -14.00
C LEU A 102 -0.68 6.79 -13.10
N ARG A 103 -0.83 8.11 -12.99
CA ARG A 103 -0.01 8.98 -12.12
C ARG A 103 -0.67 9.29 -10.77
N VAL A 104 -1.73 8.56 -10.40
CA VAL A 104 -2.53 8.82 -9.19
C VAL A 104 -1.72 8.88 -7.90
N VAL A 105 -0.66 8.06 -7.78
CA VAL A 105 0.24 8.12 -6.61
C VAL A 105 1.15 9.33 -6.66
N LEU A 106 1.63 9.75 -7.85
CA LEU A 106 2.50 10.93 -8.01
C LEU A 106 1.75 12.22 -7.69
N ASP A 107 0.50 12.30 -8.13
CA ASP A 107 -0.29 13.53 -8.11
C ASP A 107 -1.07 13.71 -6.79
N ALA A 108 -1.03 12.74 -5.88
CA ALA A 108 -1.76 12.77 -4.60
C ALA A 108 -1.26 13.85 -3.64
N PHE A 109 0.06 14.09 -3.61
CA PHE A 109 0.71 15.09 -2.74
C PHE A 109 1.67 15.96 -3.55
N PRO A 110 1.17 16.83 -4.45
CA PRO A 110 2.03 17.60 -5.33
C PRO A 110 2.90 18.57 -4.51
N PRO A 111 4.20 18.69 -4.84
CA PRO A 111 5.08 19.61 -4.14
C PRO A 111 4.60 21.04 -4.34
N ASN A 112 4.70 21.86 -3.28
CA ASN A 112 4.32 23.27 -3.28
C ASN A 112 2.82 23.55 -3.53
N LEU A 113 1.93 22.58 -3.25
CA LEU A 113 0.49 22.82 -3.30
C LEU A 113 0.08 23.88 -2.27
N GLN A 114 -0.43 25.01 -2.75
CA GLN A 114 -1.05 26.04 -1.92
C GLN A 114 -2.57 25.91 -2.08
N LEU A 115 -3.23 25.47 -1.01
CA LEU A 115 -4.68 25.48 -0.95
C LEU A 115 -5.17 26.91 -0.64
N PRO A 116 -6.33 27.33 -1.18
CA PRO A 116 -6.96 28.57 -0.75
C PRO A 116 -7.13 28.59 0.77
N SER A 117 -6.98 29.76 1.37
CA SER A 117 -7.43 29.96 2.75
C SER A 117 -8.95 29.85 2.78
N ASP A 118 -9.48 29.00 3.65
CA ASP A 118 -10.93 28.93 3.94
C ASP A 118 -11.46 30.25 4.51
#